data_AF-A0A7C2HS98-F1
#
_entry.id   AF-A0A7C2HS98-F1
#
_cell.length_a   1.000
_cell.length_b   1.000
_cell.length_c   1.000
_cell.angle_alpha   90.00
_cell.angle_beta   90.00
_cell.angle_gamma   90.00
#
_symmetry.space_group_name_H-M   'P 1'
#
loop_
_entity.id
_entity.type
_entity.pdbx_description
1 polymer ?
#
loop_
_entity_poly.entity_id
_entity_poly.type
_entity_poly.pdbx_seq_one_letter_code
_entity_poly.pdbx_strand_id
1 'polypeptide(L)'
;MTGREDMIMAEKILVVDDDETLAHLLVNLLTLHGYQATKTTKGEQALRVVSDDTPDLILLDILLPELNGFDVLTKLRKNPVTRDIPVIIISGLSDELYVLEGWVRDSDGYISKPFKPDELLDTIKVVLSRTTQERHMERAERIDFLLQKLCECEDSKLENVV
;
A
#
# COMPACT_ATOMS: atom_id res chain seq x y z
N MET A 1 11.63 12.38 -40.30
CA MET A 1 12.12 13.36 -39.32
C MET A 1 11.19 13.30 -38.13
N THR A 2 11.75 12.99 -36.94
CA THR A 2 11.16 13.06 -35.57
C THR A 2 9.86 12.27 -35.39
N GLY A 3 9.90 11.01 -34.96
CA GLY A 3 10.36 10.62 -33.62
C GLY A 3 9.16 10.70 -32.68
N ARG A 4 8.29 9.69 -32.69
CA ARG A 4 7.43 9.42 -31.53
C ARG A 4 8.36 8.85 -30.47
N GLU A 5 9.04 9.72 -29.75
CA GLU A 5 9.54 9.36 -28.44
C GLU A 5 8.30 8.99 -27.63
N ASP A 6 8.22 7.73 -27.20
CA ASP A 6 7.18 7.28 -26.30
C ASP A 6 7.17 8.26 -25.12
N MET A 7 6.13 9.08 -25.03
CA MET A 7 6.00 10.06 -23.98
C MET A 7 5.82 9.25 -22.71
N ILE A 8 6.89 9.10 -21.93
CA ILE A 8 6.86 8.43 -20.63
C ILE A 8 5.92 9.27 -19.77
N MET A 9 4.68 8.83 -19.67
CA MET A 9 3.69 9.45 -18.80
C MET A 9 4.10 9.10 -17.37
N ALA A 10 4.41 10.13 -16.60
CA ALA A 10 4.74 10.00 -15.19
C ALA A 10 3.63 9.25 -14.43
N GLU A 11 4.01 8.23 -13.66
CA GLU A 11 3.07 7.41 -12.90
C GLU A 11 2.33 8.24 -11.86
N LYS A 12 1.01 8.01 -11.76
CA LYS A 12 0.13 8.69 -10.82
C LYS A 12 0.15 8.00 -9.47
N ILE A 13 0.49 8.74 -8.42
CA ILE A 13 0.52 8.23 -7.04
C ILE A 13 -0.50 9.00 -6.20
N LEU A 14 -1.39 8.26 -5.52
CA LEU A 14 -2.29 8.84 -4.53
C LEU A 14 -1.75 8.61 -3.13
N VAL A 15 -1.60 9.69 -2.36
CA VAL A 15 -1.24 9.65 -0.93
C VAL A 15 -2.51 9.78 -0.08
N VAL A 16 -2.72 8.84 0.85
CA VAL A 16 -3.85 8.81 1.78
C VAL A 16 -3.33 8.81 3.21
N ASP A 17 -3.35 9.96 3.86
CA ASP A 17 -2.81 10.15 5.22
C ASP A 17 -3.52 11.36 5.85
N ASP A 18 -4.03 11.23 7.08
CA ASP A 18 -4.77 12.32 7.76
C ASP A 18 -3.84 13.40 8.34
N ASP A 19 -2.54 13.13 8.46
CA ASP A 19 -1.53 14.15 8.72
C ASP A 19 -1.27 14.98 7.44
N GLU A 20 -1.94 16.13 7.38
CA GLU A 20 -1.78 17.11 6.30
C GLU A 20 -0.31 17.48 6.01
N THR A 21 0.55 17.51 7.04
CA THR A 21 1.95 17.89 6.90
C THR A 21 2.73 16.79 6.20
N LEU A 22 2.59 15.55 6.68
CA LEU A 22 3.24 14.39 6.06
C LEU A 22 2.72 14.17 4.63
N ALA A 23 1.41 14.26 4.41
CA ALA A 23 0.83 14.10 3.09
C ALA A 23 1.35 15.14 2.08
N HIS A 24 1.50 16.42 2.49
CA HIS A 24 2.13 17.44 1.64
C HIS A 24 3.61 17.15 1.37
N LEU A 25 4.36 16.72 2.40
CA LEU A 25 5.78 16.37 2.25
C LEU A 25 5.96 15.23 1.23
N LEU A 26 5.14 14.19 1.33
CA LEU A 26 5.15 13.05 0.41
C LEU A 26 4.84 13.47 -1.02
N VAL A 27 3.79 14.27 -1.25
CA VAL A 27 3.46 14.79 -2.60
C VAL A 27 4.64 15.56 -3.20
N ASN A 28 5.26 16.44 -2.41
CA ASN A 28 6.42 17.21 -2.87
C ASN A 28 7.62 16.31 -3.20
N LEU A 29 7.93 15.35 -2.32
CA LEU A 29 9.01 14.38 -2.54
C LEU A 29 8.79 13.59 -3.83
N LEU A 30 7.58 13.05 -4.03
CA LEU A 30 7.25 12.24 -5.21
C LEU A 30 7.30 13.07 -6.50
N THR A 31 6.76 14.30 -6.46
CA THR A 31 6.78 15.22 -7.61
C THR A 31 8.22 15.56 -8.02
N LEU A 32 9.11 15.79 -7.05
CA LEU A 32 10.54 16.04 -7.30
C LEU A 32 11.25 14.85 -7.97
N HIS A 33 10.71 13.63 -7.81
CA HIS A 33 11.24 12.40 -8.39
C HIS A 33 10.52 11.98 -9.68
N GLY A 34 9.69 12.86 -10.25
CA GLY A 34 9.08 12.67 -11.56
C GLY A 34 7.72 11.97 -11.54
N TYR A 35 7.11 11.72 -10.38
CA TYR A 35 5.76 11.17 -10.28
C TYR A 35 4.68 12.26 -10.34
N GLN A 36 3.48 11.90 -10.79
CA GLN A 36 2.29 12.73 -10.63
C GLN A 36 1.62 12.39 -9.31
N ALA A 37 1.90 13.17 -8.26
CA ALA A 37 1.37 12.88 -6.92
C ALA A 37 0.15 13.75 -6.57
N THR A 38 -0.88 13.13 -6.04
CA THR A 38 -2.04 13.80 -5.41
C THR A 38 -2.24 13.26 -3.99
N LYS A 39 -3.08 13.92 -3.20
CA LYS A 39 -3.36 13.50 -1.84
C LYS A 39 -4.81 13.66 -1.43
N THR A 40 -5.19 12.88 -0.43
CA THR A 40 -6.43 12.98 0.32
C THR A 40 -6.15 12.69 1.78
N THR A 41 -6.87 13.33 2.68
CA THR A 41 -6.70 13.15 4.13
C THR A 41 -7.78 12.27 4.77
N LYS A 42 -8.66 11.69 3.92
CA LYS A 42 -9.75 10.82 4.36
C LYS A 42 -9.87 9.57 3.51
N GLY A 43 -10.06 8.43 4.16
CA GLY A 43 -10.20 7.13 3.51
C GLY A 43 -11.41 7.04 2.57
N GLU A 44 -12.57 7.61 2.95
CA GLU A 44 -13.73 7.62 2.05
C GLU A 44 -13.51 8.47 0.80
N GLN A 45 -12.82 9.60 0.95
CA GLN A 45 -12.48 10.44 -0.20
C GLN A 45 -11.50 9.72 -1.12
N ALA A 46 -10.57 8.93 -0.58
CA ALA A 46 -9.69 8.09 -1.39
C ALA A 46 -10.50 7.14 -2.30
N LEU A 47 -11.51 6.44 -1.75
CA LEU A 47 -12.36 5.52 -2.52
C LEU A 47 -13.17 6.21 -3.64
N ARG A 48 -13.56 7.47 -3.43
CA ARG A 48 -14.21 8.29 -4.46
C ARG A 48 -13.21 8.68 -5.54
N VAL A 49 -12.08 9.27 -5.15
CA VAL A 49 -11.03 9.75 -6.07
C VAL A 49 -10.48 8.64 -6.94
N VAL A 50 -10.16 7.47 -6.39
CA VAL A 50 -9.61 6.35 -7.18
C VAL A 50 -10.58 5.78 -8.22
N SER A 51 -11.88 6.03 -8.05
CA SER A 51 -12.91 5.61 -9.00
C SER A 51 -13.03 6.60 -10.17
N ASP A 52 -12.77 7.88 -9.92
CA ASP A 52 -12.85 8.96 -10.92
C ASP A 52 -11.54 9.13 -11.70
N ASP A 53 -10.39 8.99 -11.02
CA ASP A 53 -9.05 9.04 -11.61
C ASP A 53 -8.19 7.92 -11.00
N THR A 54 -8.05 6.82 -11.74
CA THR A 54 -7.33 5.63 -11.27
C THR A 54 -5.82 5.92 -11.16
N PRO A 55 -5.22 5.87 -9.95
CA PRO A 55 -3.78 6.00 -9.80
C PRO A 55 -3.06 4.70 -10.17
N ASP A 56 -1.77 4.82 -10.48
CA ASP A 56 -0.88 3.69 -10.72
C ASP A 56 -0.36 3.07 -9.41
N LEU A 57 -0.39 3.83 -8.30
CA LEU A 57 -0.04 3.35 -6.95
C LEU A 57 -0.72 4.18 -5.85
N ILE A 58 -1.01 3.53 -4.71
CA ILE A 58 -1.56 4.20 -3.52
C ILE A 58 -0.59 4.04 -2.35
N LEU A 59 -0.24 5.15 -1.71
CA LEU A 59 0.38 5.19 -0.38
C LEU A 59 -0.73 5.37 0.65
N LEU A 60 -0.89 4.44 1.58
CA LEU A 60 -2.04 4.39 2.48
C LEU A 60 -1.62 4.29 3.95
N ASP A 61 -2.01 5.28 4.75
CA ASP A 61 -1.99 5.16 6.21
C ASP A 61 -3.12 4.24 6.69
N ILE A 62 -2.83 3.47 7.73
CA ILE A 62 -3.78 2.62 8.44
C ILE A 62 -4.58 3.43 9.46
N LEU A 63 -3.93 4.36 10.16
CA LEU A 63 -4.51 5.08 11.29
C LEU A 63 -5.27 6.32 10.83
N LEU A 64 -6.41 6.12 10.17
CA LEU A 64 -7.31 7.20 9.73
C LEU A 64 -8.50 7.38 10.71
N PRO A 65 -8.92 8.62 11.03
CA PRO A 65 -9.88 8.91 12.11
C PRO A 65 -11.36 8.56 11.82
N GLU A 66 -11.72 8.25 10.57
CA GLU A 66 -13.12 7.94 10.17
C GLU A 66 -13.28 6.53 9.59
N LEU A 67 -12.37 6.13 8.69
CA LEU A 67 -12.37 4.84 8.03
C LEU A 67 -10.95 4.30 8.07
N ASN A 68 -10.72 3.22 8.81
CA ASN A 68 -9.41 2.60 8.94
C ASN A 68 -8.83 2.26 7.55
N GLY A 69 -7.52 2.47 7.35
CA GLY A 69 -6.87 2.18 6.06
C GLY A 69 -7.01 0.71 5.64
N PHE A 70 -7.16 -0.22 6.58
CA PHE A 70 -7.50 -1.61 6.27
C PHE A 70 -8.88 -1.75 5.59
N ASP A 71 -9.89 -1.02 6.07
CA ASP A 71 -11.20 -1.02 5.43
C ASP A 71 -11.16 -0.40 4.03
N VAL A 72 -10.33 0.64 3.84
CA VAL A 72 -10.04 1.22 2.52
C VAL A 72 -9.45 0.15 1.60
N LEU A 73 -8.40 -0.54 2.04
CA LEU A 73 -7.74 -1.60 1.27
C LEU A 73 -8.72 -2.71 0.88
N THR A 74 -9.54 -3.21 1.82
CA THR A 74 -10.55 -4.23 1.52
C THR A 74 -11.57 -3.74 0.49
N LYS A 75 -12.03 -2.49 0.58
CA LYS A 75 -12.97 -1.93 -0.40
C LYS A 75 -12.33 -1.79 -1.78
N LEU A 76 -11.05 -1.39 -1.85
CA LEU A 76 -10.28 -1.35 -3.09
C LEU A 76 -10.17 -2.75 -3.74
N ARG A 77 -9.86 -3.78 -2.95
CA ARG A 77 -9.73 -5.17 -3.44
C ARG A 77 -11.05 -5.80 -3.88
N LYS A 78 -12.19 -5.39 -3.30
CA LYS A 78 -13.52 -5.88 -3.68
C LYS A 78 -14.06 -5.28 -4.98
N ASN A 79 -13.52 -4.16 -5.44
CA ASN A 79 -13.99 -3.49 -6.65
C ASN A 79 -13.11 -3.88 -7.87
N PRO A 80 -13.69 -4.45 -8.95
CA PRO A 80 -12.94 -4.87 -10.15
C PRO A 80 -12.10 -3.79 -10.81
N VAL A 81 -12.47 -2.52 -10.66
CA VAL A 81 -11.74 -1.38 -11.25
C VAL A 81 -10.48 -1.05 -10.46
N THR A 82 -10.51 -1.22 -9.14
CA THR A 82 -9.44 -0.78 -8.23
C THR A 82 -8.62 -1.92 -7.64
N ARG A 83 -9.08 -3.17 -7.77
CA ARG A 83 -8.48 -4.33 -7.10
C ARG A 83 -7.04 -4.62 -7.49
N ASP A 84 -6.62 -4.19 -8.68
CA ASP A 84 -5.29 -4.49 -9.23
C ASP A 84 -4.29 -3.34 -8.99
N ILE A 85 -4.76 -2.19 -8.48
CA ILE A 85 -3.93 -1.04 -8.13
C ILE A 85 -2.99 -1.45 -6.98
N PRO A 86 -1.67 -1.27 -7.11
CA PRO A 86 -0.76 -1.56 -6.03
C PRO A 86 -0.93 -0.60 -4.85
N VAL A 87 -0.91 -1.15 -3.63
CA VAL A 87 -1.04 -0.38 -2.39
C VAL A 87 0.17 -0.61 -1.50
N ILE A 88 0.88 0.46 -1.13
CA ILE A 88 1.91 0.43 -0.10
C ILE A 88 1.31 1.01 1.17
N ILE A 89 1.36 0.23 2.25
CA ILE A 89 0.94 0.70 3.57
C ILE A 89 2.08 1.51 4.19
N ILE A 90 1.76 2.67 4.77
CA ILE A 90 2.70 3.49 5.56
C ILE A 90 2.13 3.65 6.97
N SER A 91 2.71 3.00 7.98
CA SER A 91 2.12 2.98 9.33
C SER A 91 3.13 3.14 10.44
N GLY A 92 2.77 3.86 11.50
CA GLY A 92 3.55 3.92 12.75
C GLY A 92 3.34 2.72 13.69
N LEU A 93 2.45 1.78 13.33
CA LEU A 93 2.25 0.56 14.11
C LEU A 93 3.47 -0.35 13.93
N SER A 94 4.32 -0.43 14.95
CA SER A 94 5.51 -1.27 14.97
C SER A 94 5.29 -2.65 15.60
N ASP A 95 4.17 -2.86 16.30
CA ASP A 95 3.92 -4.10 17.02
C ASP A 95 3.42 -5.24 16.10
N GLU A 96 4.19 -6.32 16.12
CA GLU A 96 4.15 -7.49 15.25
C GLU A 96 2.76 -8.16 15.15
N LEU A 97 1.91 -8.03 16.16
CA LEU A 97 0.59 -8.70 16.21
C LEU A 97 -0.49 -8.06 15.30
N TYR A 98 -0.43 -6.75 15.01
CA TYR A 98 -1.43 -6.10 14.14
C TYR A 98 -1.10 -6.19 12.64
N VAL A 99 0.18 -6.38 12.31
CA VAL A 99 0.68 -6.63 10.94
C VAL A 99 0.34 -8.06 10.47
N LEU A 100 0.02 -8.97 11.41
CA LEU A 100 -0.08 -10.42 11.19
C LEU A 100 -1.48 -10.93 10.73
N GLU A 101 -2.58 -10.20 10.94
CA GLU A 101 -3.95 -10.76 10.78
C GLU A 101 -4.65 -10.52 9.43
N GLY A 102 -3.88 -10.48 8.34
CA GLY A 102 -4.42 -10.68 6.99
C GLY A 102 -4.50 -9.46 6.10
N TRP A 103 -4.43 -8.24 6.66
CA TRP A 103 -4.55 -7.02 5.86
C TRP A 103 -3.26 -6.63 5.12
N VAL A 104 -2.10 -6.95 5.69
CA VAL A 104 -0.80 -6.80 5.00
C VAL A 104 -0.67 -7.78 3.84
N ARG A 105 -1.38 -8.93 3.87
CA ARG A 105 -1.40 -9.89 2.76
C ARG A 105 -1.91 -9.24 1.47
N ASP A 106 -2.87 -8.33 1.60
CA ASP A 106 -3.51 -7.68 0.45
C ASP A 106 -2.76 -6.43 -0.02
N SER A 107 -1.73 -5.97 0.71
CA SER A 107 -0.85 -4.89 0.28
C SER A 107 0.28 -5.38 -0.62
N ASP A 108 0.90 -4.47 -1.38
CA ASP A 108 2.01 -4.75 -2.28
C ASP A 108 3.37 -4.30 -1.70
N GLY A 109 3.33 -3.48 -0.65
CA GLY A 109 4.46 -3.07 0.15
C GLY A 109 4.05 -2.54 1.51
N TYR A 110 5.01 -2.45 2.42
CA TYR A 110 4.83 -1.93 3.78
C TYR A 110 6.05 -1.10 4.17
N ILE A 111 5.80 0.07 4.77
CA ILE A 111 6.83 0.97 5.28
C ILE A 111 6.41 1.42 6.69
N SER A 112 7.30 1.24 7.68
CA SER A 112 7.07 1.70 9.04
C SER A 112 7.44 3.17 9.21
N LYS A 113 6.63 3.96 9.91
CA LYS A 113 7.00 5.30 10.37
C LYS A 113 7.88 5.19 11.64
N PRO A 114 8.99 5.95 11.76
CA PRO A 114 9.56 6.84 10.74
C PRO A 114 10.36 6.07 9.68
N PHE A 115 10.33 6.56 8.44
CA PHE A 115 11.04 5.99 7.29
C PHE A 115 11.99 7.01 6.64
N LYS A 116 12.95 6.52 5.86
CA LYS A 116 13.83 7.38 5.06
C LYS A 116 13.22 7.64 3.68
N PRO A 117 13.45 8.83 3.06
CA PRO A 117 12.97 9.11 1.70
C PRO A 117 13.41 8.05 0.67
N ASP A 118 14.67 7.61 0.72
CA ASP A 118 15.20 6.62 -0.23
C ASP A 118 14.51 5.26 -0.09
N GLU A 119 14.21 4.84 1.14
CA GLU A 119 13.48 3.59 1.43
C GLU A 119 12.08 3.62 0.79
N LEU A 120 11.37 4.74 0.89
CA LEU A 120 10.07 4.93 0.26
C LEU A 120 10.19 4.88 -1.26
N LEU A 121 11.13 5.63 -1.84
CA LEU A 121 11.31 5.71 -3.28
C LEU A 121 11.70 4.36 -3.89
N ASP A 122 12.58 3.61 -3.23
CA ASP A 122 13.00 2.30 -3.69
C ASP A 122 11.86 1.28 -3.58
N THR A 123 11.06 1.33 -2.51
CA THR A 123 9.86 0.49 -2.38
C THR A 123 8.85 0.79 -3.50
N ILE A 124 8.61 2.06 -3.80
CA ILE A 124 7.71 2.48 -4.90
C ILE A 124 8.21 1.92 -6.24
N LYS A 125 9.51 2.09 -6.55
CA LYS A 125 10.10 1.58 -7.81
C LYS A 125 9.94 0.07 -7.92
N VAL A 126 10.24 -0.66 -6.86
CA VAL A 126 10.10 -2.13 -6.82
C VAL A 126 8.65 -2.52 -7.09
N VAL A 127 7.69 -1.91 -6.38
CA VAL A 127 6.27 -2.24 -6.52
C VAL A 127 5.73 -1.90 -7.92
N LEU A 128 6.12 -0.75 -8.48
CA LEU A 128 5.72 -0.33 -9.83
C LEU A 128 6.37 -1.18 -10.93
N SER A 129 7.57 -1.71 -10.71
CA SER A 129 8.25 -2.58 -11.68
C SER A 129 7.62 -3.97 -11.83
N ARG A 130 6.84 -4.40 -10.83
CA ARG A 130 6.16 -5.70 -10.85
C ARG A 130 4.97 -5.65 -11.80
N THR A 131 4.73 -6.74 -12.50
CA THR A 131 3.47 -6.99 -13.20
C THR A 131 2.33 -7.26 -12.21
N THR A 132 1.08 -7.08 -12.66
CA THR A 132 -0.10 -7.47 -11.86
C THR A 132 -0.06 -8.94 -11.45
N GLN A 133 0.43 -9.82 -12.33
CA GLN A 133 0.54 -11.25 -12.04
C GLN A 133 1.55 -11.54 -10.93
N GLU A 134 2.74 -10.93 -10.98
CA GLU A 134 3.75 -11.07 -9.92
C GLU A 134 3.21 -10.58 -8.58
N ARG A 135 2.56 -9.42 -8.55
CA ARG A 135 1.95 -8.90 -7.31
C ARG A 135 0.88 -9.85 -6.77
N HIS A 136 0.05 -10.44 -7.62
CA HIS A 136 -0.99 -11.39 -7.20
C HIS A 136 -0.37 -12.66 -6.61
N MET A 137 0.71 -13.16 -7.23
CA MET A 137 1.45 -14.31 -6.75
C MET A 137 2.10 -14.03 -5.39
N GLU A 138 2.80 -12.90 -5.25
CA GLU A 138 3.45 -12.51 -3.98
C GLU A 138 2.44 -12.35 -2.82
N ARG A 139 1.25 -11.80 -3.10
CA ARG A 139 0.17 -11.71 -2.11
C ARG A 139 -0.31 -13.10 -1.69
N ALA A 140 -0.54 -14.00 -2.65
CA ALA A 140 -0.95 -15.38 -2.40
C ALA A 140 0.11 -16.16 -1.58
N GLU A 141 1.40 -16.03 -1.92
CA GLU A 141 2.49 -16.66 -1.17
C GLU A 141 2.57 -16.16 0.27
N ARG A 142 2.32 -14.86 0.50
CA ARG A 142 2.23 -14.27 1.85
C ARG A 142 1.07 -14.87 2.65
N ILE A 143 -0.04 -15.21 2.01
CA ILE A 143 -1.18 -15.87 2.67
C ILE A 143 -0.73 -17.21 3.24
N ASP A 144 -0.07 -18.03 2.40
CA ASP A 144 0.35 -19.37 2.78
C ASP A 144 1.39 -19.35 3.91
N PHE A 145 2.39 -18.47 3.80
CA PHE A 145 3.42 -18.30 4.84
C PHE A 145 2.82 -17.95 6.21
N LEU A 146 1.88 -17.00 6.24
CA LEU A 146 1.27 -16.56 7.49
C LEU A 146 0.31 -17.62 8.06
N LEU A 147 -0.38 -18.41 7.22
CA LEU A 147 -1.19 -19.54 7.69
C LEU A 147 -0.30 -20.59 8.37
N GLN A 148 0.86 -20.90 7.79
CA GLN A 148 1.81 -21.81 8.41
C GLN A 148 2.26 -21.30 9.80
N LYS A 149 2.59 -20.00 9.91
CA LYS A 149 3.00 -19.39 11.18
C LYS A 149 1.90 -19.40 12.24
N LEU A 150 0.64 -19.18 11.85
CA LEU A 150 -0.50 -19.25 12.77
C LEU A 150 -0.69 -20.66 13.32
N CYS A 151 -0.57 -21.70 12.49
CA CYS A 151 -0.62 -23.10 12.94
C CYS A 151 0.49 -23.42 13.95
N GLU A 152 1.73 -22.99 13.69
CA GLU A 152 2.87 -23.17 14.61
C GLU A 152 2.64 -22.48 15.98
N CYS A 153 1.93 -21.34 16.00
CA CYS A 153 1.55 -20.64 17.22
C CYS A 153 0.40 -21.30 18.00
N GLU A 154 -0.52 -22.00 17.35
CA GLU A 154 -1.60 -22.74 18.03
C GLU A 154 -1.06 -24.00 18.72
N ASP A 155 -0.17 -24.75 18.06
CA ASP A 155 0.46 -25.95 18.61
C ASP A 155 1.31 -25.64 19.85
N SER A 156 2.09 -24.54 19.81
CA SER A 156 2.93 -24.11 20.94
C SER A 156 2.14 -23.57 22.15
N LYS A 157 0.89 -23.11 21.95
CA LYS A 157 -0.02 -22.75 23.06
C LYS A 157 -0.68 -23.98 23.69
N LEU A 158 -0.90 -25.05 22.93
CA LEU A 158 -1.44 -26.31 23.43
C LEU A 158 -0.41 -27.09 24.26
N GLU A 159 0.87 -27.06 23.89
CA GLU A 159 1.95 -27.72 24.65
C GLU A 159 2.26 -27.05 26.01
N ASN A 160 1.90 -25.78 26.21
CA ASN A 160 2.12 -25.04 27.46
C ASN A 160 0.93 -25.12 28.46
N VAL A 161 -0.09 -25.92 28.16
CA VAL A 161 -1.29 -26.11 29.01
C VAL A 161 -1.36 -27.52 29.62
N VAL A 162 -0.35 -28.37 29.38
CA VAL A 162 -0.24 -29.73 29.96
C VAL A 162 0.83 -29.80 31.03
#